data_AF-A0A370D720-F1
#
_entry.id   AF-A0A370D720-F1
#
_cell.length_a   1.000
_cell.length_b   1.000
_cell.length_c   1.000
_cell.angle_alpha   90.00
_cell.angle_beta   90.00
_cell.angle_gamma   90.00
#
_symmetry.space_group_name_H-M   'P 1'
#
loop_
_entity.id
_entity.type
_entity.pdbx_description
1 polymer ?
#
loop_
_entity_poly.entity_id
_entity_poly.type
_entity_poly.pdbx_seq_one_letter_code
_entity_poly.pdbx_strand_id
1 'polypeptide(L)'
;MDILMESKREQILHWANQGLIDKQKIFQVLTDLHIIPNKHSWSLFIGQLLLWLGGLALSLSMMFFIAYNWDDLGKFSKFALVESMIISCLVFYWKFSTNKIASQLSLMFSSISLGVLLALFGQTYQTGADTWQLFAYWALLITPWVFVARFPAIVVLWIFLINISMLLYFHTMGRFFTLFFSSDENLLWTAFIFNSLIWFFWELSCKSINWLNERWAIRLISTAAGMPVTALLVVSIIDSINHNELAIISYLTLIMISYIVYRKKVKDLFMLAGMSLSLIIVLTFFFAKILFDKGSELSGFLIMTILIIGMASSAAIWLRNIYREQQ
;
A
#
# COMPACT_ATOMS: atom_id res chain seq x y z
N MET A 1 21.36 -27.83 25.51
CA MET A 1 20.52 -28.83 24.79
C MET A 1 19.23 -28.11 24.50
N ASP A 2 19.19 -27.55 23.30
CA ASP A 2 18.40 -26.39 22.91
C ASP A 2 16.94 -26.75 22.72
N ILE A 3 16.08 -26.25 23.59
CA ILE A 3 14.64 -26.22 23.35
C ILE A 3 14.38 -24.94 22.58
N LEU A 4 14.61 -25.01 21.26
CA LEU A 4 14.10 -24.05 20.29
C LEU A 4 12.58 -23.97 20.50
N MET A 5 12.04 -22.77 20.75
CA MET A 5 10.61 -22.52 20.64
C MET A 5 10.21 -22.57 19.16
N GLU A 6 10.21 -23.79 18.63
CA GLU A 6 9.64 -24.16 17.35
C GLU A 6 8.15 -23.78 17.35
N SER A 7 7.65 -23.24 16.24
CA SER A 7 6.22 -22.89 16.11
C SER A 7 5.35 -24.11 16.46
N LYS A 8 4.10 -23.93 16.91
CA LYS A 8 3.21 -25.07 17.26
C LYS A 8 3.19 -26.16 16.17
N ARG A 9 3.31 -25.75 14.89
CA ARG A 9 3.47 -26.65 13.75
C ARG A 9 4.76 -27.47 13.82
N GLU A 10 5.88 -26.81 14.05
CA GLU A 10 7.20 -27.44 14.16
C GLU A 10 7.29 -28.35 15.39
N GLN A 11 6.73 -27.96 16.55
CA GLN A 11 6.63 -28.84 17.73
C GLN A 11 5.85 -30.13 17.44
N ILE A 12 4.74 -30.04 16.72
CA ILE A 12 3.94 -31.22 16.34
C ILE A 12 4.68 -32.08 15.32
N LEU A 13 5.40 -31.47 14.38
CA LEU A 13 6.25 -32.18 13.43
C LEU A 13 7.45 -32.84 14.12
N HIS A 14 8.00 -32.20 15.16
CA HIS A 14 9.06 -32.75 16.00
C HIS A 14 8.56 -33.95 16.82
N TRP A 15 7.39 -33.84 17.47
CA TRP A 15 6.75 -34.96 18.17
C TRP A 15 6.40 -36.13 17.23
N ALA A 16 6.00 -35.83 16.00
CA ALA A 16 5.79 -36.84 14.97
C ALA A 16 7.09 -37.51 14.51
N ASN A 17 8.18 -36.75 14.38
CA ASN A 17 9.51 -37.29 14.04
C ASN A 17 10.10 -38.15 15.16
N GLN A 18 9.73 -37.87 16.42
CA GLN A 18 10.09 -38.68 17.59
C GLN A 18 9.21 -39.92 17.79
N GLY A 19 8.21 -40.16 16.93
CA GLY A 19 7.32 -41.32 17.02
C GLY A 19 6.25 -41.24 18.12
N LEU A 20 6.08 -40.07 18.76
CA LEU A 20 5.07 -39.83 19.79
C LEU A 20 3.66 -39.64 19.20
N ILE A 21 3.57 -39.32 17.90
CA ILE A 21 2.34 -39.16 17.14
C ILE A 21 2.42 -40.04 15.90
N ASP A 22 1.39 -40.85 15.66
CA ASP A 22 1.28 -41.68 14.46
C ASP A 22 1.27 -40.79 13.21
N LYS A 23 2.16 -41.08 12.25
CA LYS A 23 2.40 -40.25 11.06
C LYS A 23 1.14 -40.06 10.21
N GLN A 24 0.18 -40.99 10.30
CA GLN A 24 -1.10 -40.91 9.61
C GLN A 24 -2.08 -39.90 10.24
N LYS A 25 -1.91 -39.56 11.53
CA LYS A 25 -2.79 -38.64 12.27
C LYS A 25 -2.27 -37.21 12.37
N ILE A 26 -1.05 -36.93 11.90
CA ILE A 26 -0.45 -35.58 11.91
C ILE A 26 -1.36 -34.57 11.21
N PHE A 27 -1.94 -34.94 10.06
CA PHE A 27 -2.80 -34.03 9.30
C PHE A 27 -4.10 -33.72 10.05
N GLN A 28 -4.69 -34.71 10.74
CA GLN A 28 -5.87 -34.51 11.58
C GLN A 28 -5.56 -33.61 12.78
N VAL A 29 -4.47 -33.89 13.51
CA VAL A 29 -4.03 -33.09 14.66
C VAL A 29 -3.72 -31.64 14.26
N LEU A 30 -3.06 -31.43 13.11
CA LEU A 30 -2.77 -30.08 12.59
C LEU A 30 -4.04 -29.35 12.09
N THR A 31 -5.04 -30.08 11.61
CA THR A 31 -6.33 -29.53 11.17
C THR A 31 -7.20 -29.16 12.38
N ASP A 32 -7.26 -30.03 13.40
CA ASP A 32 -8.01 -29.81 14.64
C ASP A 32 -7.43 -28.62 15.43
N LEU A 33 -6.10 -28.48 15.43
CA LEU A 33 -5.39 -27.34 16.04
C LEU A 33 -5.44 -26.06 15.19
N HIS A 34 -6.15 -26.06 14.05
CA HIS A 34 -6.27 -24.92 13.12
C HIS A 34 -4.94 -24.38 12.60
N ILE A 35 -3.89 -25.21 12.58
CA ILE A 35 -2.55 -24.84 12.12
C ILE A 35 -2.46 -24.95 10.59
N ILE A 36 -3.30 -25.80 9.99
CA ILE A 36 -3.51 -25.89 8.53
C ILE A 36 -4.91 -25.36 8.22
N PRO A 37 -5.08 -24.49 7.20
CA PRO A 37 -6.40 -24.02 6.80
C PRO A 37 -7.29 -25.20 6.38
N ASN A 38 -8.43 -25.35 7.06
CA ASN A 38 -9.43 -26.36 6.75
C ASN A 38 -10.08 -26.08 5.38
N LYS A 39 -10.69 -27.09 4.76
CA LYS A 39 -11.47 -26.99 3.50
C LYS A 39 -12.50 -25.85 3.55
N HIS A 40 -13.15 -25.65 4.69
CA HIS A 40 -14.07 -24.54 4.91
C HIS A 40 -13.36 -23.17 4.79
N SER A 41 -12.21 -23.00 5.44
CA SER A 41 -11.41 -21.76 5.35
C SER A 41 -10.95 -21.48 3.92
N TRP A 42 -10.55 -22.53 3.18
CA TRP A 42 -10.25 -22.42 1.75
C TRP A 42 -11.46 -21.98 0.93
N SER A 43 -12.63 -22.56 1.17
CA SER A 43 -13.84 -22.17 0.46
C SER A 43 -14.25 -20.71 0.72
N LEU A 44 -14.08 -20.23 1.96
CA LEU A 44 -14.32 -18.83 2.30
C LEU A 44 -13.32 -17.90 1.62
N PHE A 45 -12.03 -18.23 1.64
CA PHE A 45 -11.00 -17.45 0.96
C PHE A 45 -11.24 -17.37 -0.55
N ILE A 46 -11.49 -18.52 -1.19
CA ILE A 46 -11.80 -18.59 -2.62
C ILE A 46 -13.09 -17.81 -2.91
N GLY A 47 -14.12 -17.93 -2.09
CA GLY A 47 -15.36 -17.17 -2.21
C GLY A 47 -15.12 -15.66 -2.16
N GLN A 48 -14.32 -15.18 -1.21
CA GLN A 48 -13.96 -13.77 -1.10
C GLN A 48 -13.14 -13.29 -2.31
N LEU A 49 -12.16 -14.08 -2.74
CA LEU A 49 -11.35 -13.78 -3.92
C LEU A 49 -12.22 -13.70 -5.18
N LEU A 50 -13.14 -14.64 -5.37
CA LEU A 50 -14.09 -14.64 -6.48
C LEU A 50 -15.05 -13.45 -6.42
N LEU A 51 -15.49 -13.02 -5.23
CA LEU A 51 -16.31 -11.81 -5.08
C LEU A 51 -15.53 -10.55 -5.50
N TRP A 52 -14.27 -10.43 -5.08
CA TRP A 52 -13.39 -9.33 -5.50
C TRP A 52 -13.18 -9.32 -7.01
N LEU A 53 -12.74 -10.45 -7.57
CA LEU A 53 -12.47 -10.58 -9.00
C LEU A 53 -13.73 -10.40 -9.83
N GLY A 54 -14.86 -10.95 -9.39
CA GLY A 54 -16.14 -10.83 -10.06
C GLY A 54 -16.62 -9.38 -10.13
N GLY A 55 -16.59 -8.65 -9.01
CA GLY A 55 -16.99 -7.24 -9.03
C GLY A 55 -16.04 -6.34 -9.81
N LEU A 56 -14.72 -6.61 -9.78
CA LEU A 56 -13.75 -5.92 -10.63
C LEU A 56 -13.99 -6.22 -12.12
N ALA A 57 -14.21 -7.49 -12.46
CA ALA A 57 -14.49 -7.92 -13.82
C ALA A 57 -15.79 -7.30 -14.36
N LEU A 58 -16.84 -7.19 -13.54
CA LEU A 58 -18.07 -6.49 -13.92
C LEU A 58 -17.84 -5.00 -14.15
N SER A 59 -17.07 -4.35 -13.26
CA SER A 59 -16.74 -2.92 -13.41
C SER A 59 -15.91 -2.64 -14.67
N LEU A 60 -14.95 -3.52 -14.99
CA LEU A 60 -14.12 -3.43 -16.20
C LEU A 60 -14.89 -3.81 -17.47
N SER A 61 -15.69 -4.87 -17.42
CA SER A 61 -16.56 -5.29 -18.53
C SER A 61 -17.49 -4.15 -18.92
N MET A 62 -18.04 -3.46 -17.94
CA MET A 62 -18.86 -2.29 -18.11
C MET A 62 -18.11 -1.13 -18.81
N MET A 63 -16.91 -0.81 -18.34
CA MET A 63 -16.05 0.21 -18.95
C MET A 63 -15.71 -0.14 -20.41
N PHE A 64 -15.31 -1.38 -20.68
CA PHE A 64 -14.98 -1.83 -22.03
C PHE A 64 -16.21 -1.90 -22.94
N PHE A 65 -17.38 -2.26 -22.42
CA PHE A 65 -18.62 -2.23 -23.17
C PHE A 65 -18.95 -0.81 -23.67
N ILE A 66 -18.82 0.20 -22.80
CA ILE A 66 -19.02 1.60 -23.21
C ILE A 66 -17.96 2.04 -24.22
N ALA A 67 -16.70 1.68 -23.99
CA ALA A 67 -15.60 2.05 -24.88
C ALA A 67 -15.74 1.43 -26.28
N TYR A 68 -16.16 0.17 -26.36
CA TYR A 68 -16.39 -0.53 -27.63
C TYR A 68 -17.58 0.06 -28.39
N ASN A 69 -18.69 0.32 -27.69
CA ASN A 69 -19.91 0.89 -28.30
C ASN A 69 -19.92 2.42 -28.23
N TRP A 70 -18.76 3.07 -28.28
CA TRP A 70 -18.67 4.52 -28.02
C TRP A 70 -19.45 5.33 -29.05
N ASP A 71 -19.35 4.98 -30.33
CA ASP A 71 -20.00 5.73 -31.42
C ASP A 71 -21.49 5.39 -31.53
N ASP A 72 -21.88 4.16 -31.19
CA ASP A 72 -23.26 3.67 -31.29
C ASP A 72 -24.14 4.09 -30.10
N LEU A 73 -23.56 4.28 -28.91
CA LEU A 73 -24.30 4.68 -27.72
C LEU A 73 -24.52 6.19 -27.66
N GLY A 74 -25.77 6.60 -27.51
CA GLY A 74 -26.11 7.98 -27.15
C GLY A 74 -25.53 8.36 -25.79
N LYS A 75 -25.24 9.66 -25.59
CA LYS A 75 -24.65 10.19 -24.34
C LYS A 75 -25.42 9.74 -23.10
N PHE A 76 -26.75 9.90 -23.12
CA PHE A 76 -27.62 9.48 -22.03
C PHE A 76 -27.55 7.98 -21.74
N SER A 77 -27.41 7.15 -22.77
CA SER A 77 -27.29 5.70 -22.60
C SER A 77 -25.98 5.36 -21.89
N LYS A 78 -24.85 6.00 -22.24
CA LYS A 78 -23.56 5.81 -21.56
C LYS A 78 -23.67 6.15 -20.07
N PHE A 79 -24.22 7.33 -19.73
CA PHE A 79 -24.41 7.74 -18.33
C PHE A 79 -25.37 6.84 -17.57
N ALA A 80 -26.54 6.55 -18.14
CA ALA A 80 -27.55 5.70 -17.51
C ALA A 80 -26.99 4.31 -17.17
N LEU A 81 -26.14 3.76 -18.03
CA LEU A 81 -25.51 2.47 -17.80
C LEU A 81 -24.57 2.53 -16.58
N VAL A 82 -23.68 3.52 -16.49
CA VAL A 82 -22.78 3.67 -15.33
C VAL A 82 -23.54 4.01 -14.05
N GLU A 83 -24.53 4.89 -14.12
CA GLU A 83 -25.36 5.27 -12.97
C GLU A 83 -26.21 4.08 -12.47
N SER A 84 -26.75 3.26 -13.37
CA SER A 84 -27.48 2.04 -13.00
C SER A 84 -26.59 1.03 -12.27
N MET A 85 -25.32 0.93 -12.66
CA MET A 85 -24.32 0.10 -11.98
C MET A 85 -24.08 0.60 -10.55
N ILE A 86 -23.87 1.92 -10.39
CA ILE A 86 -23.69 2.57 -9.07
C ILE A 86 -24.91 2.30 -8.18
N ILE A 87 -26.12 2.55 -8.70
CA ILE A 87 -27.37 2.32 -7.95
C ILE A 87 -27.51 0.85 -7.57
N SER A 88 -27.22 -0.08 -8.49
CA SER A 88 -27.28 -1.52 -8.21
C SER A 88 -26.31 -1.92 -7.10
N CYS A 89 -25.08 -1.40 -7.11
CA CYS A 89 -24.11 -1.59 -6.03
C CYS A 89 -24.61 -1.02 -4.70
N LEU A 90 -25.24 0.15 -4.68
CA LEU A 90 -25.82 0.73 -3.47
C LEU A 90 -27.02 -0.09 -2.93
N VAL A 91 -27.86 -0.61 -3.83
CA VAL A 91 -28.95 -1.52 -3.46
C VAL A 91 -28.40 -2.82 -2.86
N PHE A 92 -27.32 -3.37 -3.43
CA PHE A 92 -26.65 -4.54 -2.86
C PHE A 92 -25.97 -4.23 -1.51
N TYR A 93 -25.41 -3.04 -1.34
CA TYR A 93 -24.88 -2.59 -0.05
C TYR A 93 -25.94 -2.66 1.06
N TRP A 94 -27.18 -2.22 0.78
CA TRP A 94 -28.30 -2.31 1.73
C TRP A 94 -28.84 -3.73 1.89
N LYS A 95 -29.08 -4.44 0.78
CA LYS A 95 -29.66 -5.79 0.79
C LYS A 95 -28.76 -6.79 1.52
N PHE A 96 -27.45 -6.66 1.38
CA PHE A 96 -26.46 -7.52 2.03
C PHE A 96 -25.87 -6.91 3.30
N SER A 97 -26.58 -6.00 3.97
CA SER A 97 -26.12 -5.39 5.23
C SER A 97 -25.75 -6.40 6.32
N THR A 98 -26.34 -7.60 6.30
CA THR A 98 -25.99 -8.72 7.20
C THR A 98 -24.66 -9.38 6.83
N ASN A 99 -24.28 -9.40 5.55
CA ASN A 99 -22.99 -9.88 5.08
C ASN A 99 -22.03 -8.69 4.89
N LYS A 100 -21.28 -8.41 5.95
CA LYS A 100 -20.36 -7.26 6.01
C LYS A 100 -19.41 -7.19 4.81
N ILE A 101 -18.87 -8.32 4.35
CA ILE A 101 -17.93 -8.34 3.22
C ILE A 101 -18.64 -7.96 1.94
N ALA A 102 -19.74 -8.63 1.60
CA ALA A 102 -20.49 -8.34 0.37
C ALA A 102 -20.99 -6.88 0.33
N SER A 103 -21.45 -6.36 1.46
CA SER A 103 -21.84 -4.96 1.61
C SER A 103 -20.64 -4.02 1.36
N GLN A 104 -19.53 -4.21 2.06
CA GLN A 104 -18.32 -3.38 1.89
C GLN A 104 -17.76 -3.40 0.47
N LEU A 105 -17.77 -4.58 -0.18
CA LEU A 105 -17.37 -4.73 -1.58
C LEU A 105 -18.30 -3.96 -2.52
N SER A 106 -19.61 -4.05 -2.31
CA SER A 106 -20.58 -3.33 -3.13
C SER A 106 -20.34 -1.81 -3.07
N LEU A 107 -20.05 -1.28 -1.87
CA LEU A 107 -19.72 0.14 -1.71
C LEU A 107 -18.36 0.50 -2.32
N MET A 108 -17.38 -0.40 -2.27
CA MET A 108 -16.08 -0.23 -2.95
C MET A 108 -16.27 -0.15 -4.47
N PHE A 109 -17.05 -1.04 -5.07
CA PHE A 109 -17.33 -1.02 -6.51
C PHE A 109 -18.12 0.21 -6.91
N SER A 110 -19.11 0.62 -6.11
CA SER A 110 -19.80 1.91 -6.29
C SER A 110 -18.79 3.07 -6.33
N SER A 111 -17.78 3.05 -5.43
CA SER A 111 -16.75 4.10 -5.34
C SER A 111 -15.87 4.12 -6.58
N ILE A 112 -15.54 2.95 -7.14
CA ILE A 112 -14.77 2.81 -8.38
C ILE A 112 -15.60 3.27 -9.59
N SER A 113 -16.86 2.85 -9.68
CA SER A 113 -17.77 3.24 -10.76
C SER A 113 -18.04 4.74 -10.77
N LEU A 114 -18.00 5.43 -9.61
CA LEU A 114 -18.05 6.88 -9.55
C LEU A 114 -16.85 7.54 -10.28
N GLY A 115 -15.66 6.97 -10.17
CA GLY A 115 -14.50 7.40 -10.95
C GLY A 115 -14.69 7.20 -12.45
N VAL A 116 -15.28 6.07 -12.85
CA VAL A 116 -15.67 5.79 -14.25
C VAL A 116 -16.68 6.83 -14.76
N LEU A 117 -17.67 7.20 -13.93
CA LEU A 117 -18.66 8.23 -14.27
C LEU A 117 -18.00 9.60 -14.49
N LEU A 118 -17.08 10.00 -13.62
CA LEU A 118 -16.34 11.27 -13.76
C LEU A 118 -15.45 11.27 -15.01
N ALA A 119 -14.78 10.16 -15.30
CA ALA A 119 -13.99 10.02 -16.52
C ALA A 119 -14.86 10.08 -17.78
N LEU A 120 -16.01 9.38 -17.77
CA LEU A 120 -16.99 9.44 -18.85
C LEU A 120 -17.50 10.86 -19.07
N PHE A 121 -17.74 11.60 -17.98
CA PHE A 121 -18.16 13.00 -18.03
C PHE A 121 -17.11 13.89 -18.70
N GLY A 122 -15.86 13.82 -18.24
CA GLY A 122 -14.75 14.58 -18.81
C GLY A 122 -14.54 14.30 -20.30
N GLN A 123 -14.65 13.03 -20.71
CA GLN A 123 -14.52 12.62 -22.11
C GLN A 123 -15.71 13.07 -22.98
N THR A 124 -16.94 12.94 -22.48
CA THR A 124 -18.16 13.22 -23.26
C THR A 124 -18.38 14.71 -23.49
N TYR A 125 -18.05 15.52 -22.49
CA TYR A 125 -18.26 16.97 -22.55
C TYR A 125 -16.99 17.76 -22.85
N GLN A 126 -15.84 17.07 -23.00
CA GLN A 126 -14.53 17.70 -23.23
C GLN A 126 -14.32 18.90 -22.31
N THR A 127 -14.66 18.73 -21.03
CA THR A 127 -14.39 19.75 -20.04
C THR A 127 -12.89 19.88 -20.00
N GLY A 128 -12.32 21.00 -20.44
CA GLY A 128 -10.88 21.29 -20.40
C GLY A 128 -10.32 21.41 -18.97
N ALA A 129 -10.97 20.76 -18.00
CA ALA A 129 -10.53 20.59 -16.64
C ALA A 129 -9.29 19.68 -16.62
N ASP A 130 -8.32 20.08 -15.80
CA ASP A 130 -7.11 19.29 -15.61
C ASP A 130 -7.42 17.93 -15.00
N THR A 131 -6.64 16.91 -15.37
CA THR A 131 -6.77 15.55 -14.85
C THR A 131 -6.71 15.47 -13.31
N TRP A 132 -5.97 16.37 -12.65
CA TRP A 132 -5.89 16.39 -11.18
C TRP A 132 -7.25 16.69 -10.53
N GLN A 133 -8.09 17.54 -11.16
CA GLN A 133 -9.40 17.92 -10.63
C GLN A 133 -10.34 16.71 -10.60
N LEU A 134 -10.27 15.84 -11.62
CA LEU A 134 -11.05 14.61 -11.66
C LEU A 134 -10.80 13.76 -10.41
N PHE A 135 -9.53 13.52 -10.06
CA PHE A 135 -9.17 12.73 -8.88
C PHE A 135 -9.52 13.45 -7.56
N ALA A 136 -9.39 14.78 -7.51
CA ALA A 136 -9.81 15.57 -6.35
C ALA A 136 -11.32 15.49 -6.10
N TYR A 137 -12.14 15.71 -7.14
CA TYR A 137 -13.59 15.59 -7.05
C TYR A 137 -14.02 14.16 -6.75
N TRP A 138 -13.33 13.16 -7.29
CA TRP A 138 -13.57 11.77 -6.95
C TRP A 138 -13.35 11.52 -5.45
N ALA A 139 -12.20 11.92 -4.90
CA ALA A 139 -11.91 11.80 -3.47
C ALA A 139 -12.97 12.53 -2.61
N LEU A 140 -13.36 13.74 -3.01
CA LEU A 140 -14.40 14.52 -2.34
C LEU A 140 -15.74 13.78 -2.33
N LEU A 141 -16.19 13.27 -3.47
CA LEU A 141 -17.48 12.60 -3.60
C LEU A 141 -17.57 11.28 -2.83
N ILE A 142 -16.48 10.53 -2.70
CA ILE A 142 -16.47 9.30 -1.90
C ILE A 142 -16.24 9.53 -0.40
N THR A 143 -15.86 10.75 0.02
CA THR A 143 -15.62 11.10 1.43
C THR A 143 -16.76 10.68 2.39
N PRO A 144 -18.05 10.96 2.12
CA PRO A 144 -19.12 10.46 2.99
C PRO A 144 -19.15 8.93 3.08
N TRP A 145 -18.80 8.24 2.00
CA TRP A 145 -18.81 6.77 1.95
C TRP A 145 -17.66 6.17 2.76
N VAL A 146 -16.52 6.86 2.85
CA VAL A 146 -15.39 6.49 3.72
C VAL A 146 -15.84 6.37 5.18
N PHE A 147 -16.62 7.34 5.67
CA PHE A 147 -17.11 7.33 7.06
C PHE A 147 -18.21 6.29 7.31
N VAL A 148 -19.07 6.04 6.32
CA VAL A 148 -20.18 5.08 6.43
C VAL A 148 -19.70 3.63 6.30
N ALA A 149 -18.74 3.36 5.42
CA ALA A 149 -18.30 2.00 5.08
C ALA A 149 -17.66 1.25 6.25
N ARG A 150 -16.97 1.98 7.15
CA ARG A 150 -16.09 1.42 8.19
C ARG A 150 -15.19 0.32 7.63
N PHE A 151 -14.64 0.56 6.45
CA PHE A 151 -13.87 -0.40 5.67
C PHE A 151 -12.51 0.19 5.31
N PRO A 152 -11.39 -0.37 5.80
CA PRO A 152 -10.06 0.21 5.56
C PRO A 152 -9.70 0.37 4.09
N ALA A 153 -10.15 -0.53 3.20
CA ALA A 153 -9.81 -0.43 1.79
C ALA A 153 -10.41 0.79 1.08
N ILE A 154 -11.60 1.25 1.50
CA ILE A 154 -12.19 2.50 0.98
C ILE A 154 -11.38 3.71 1.46
N VAL A 155 -10.88 3.69 2.69
CA VAL A 155 -10.00 4.78 3.17
C VAL A 155 -8.68 4.77 2.40
N VAL A 156 -8.11 3.59 2.14
CA VAL A 156 -6.89 3.45 1.32
C VAL A 156 -7.13 3.97 -0.11
N LEU A 157 -8.28 3.66 -0.72
CA LEU A 157 -8.67 4.22 -2.02
C LEU A 157 -8.73 5.75 -1.95
N TRP A 158 -9.36 6.31 -0.92
CA TRP A 158 -9.46 7.76 -0.72
C TRP A 158 -8.08 8.43 -0.57
N ILE A 159 -7.19 7.87 0.24
CA ILE A 159 -5.80 8.35 0.39
C ILE A 159 -5.05 8.26 -0.95
N PHE A 160 -5.24 7.16 -1.70
CA PHE A 160 -4.64 6.97 -3.01
C PHE A 160 -5.10 8.04 -4.00
N LEU A 161 -6.40 8.32 -4.07
CA LEU A 161 -6.95 9.36 -4.94
C LEU A 161 -6.39 10.75 -4.62
N ILE A 162 -6.24 11.08 -3.33
CA ILE A 162 -5.64 12.35 -2.93
C ILE A 162 -4.16 12.42 -3.33
N ASN A 163 -3.39 11.35 -3.14
CA ASN A 163 -2.00 11.30 -3.58
C ASN A 163 -1.86 11.47 -5.10
N ILE A 164 -2.70 10.80 -5.89
CA ILE A 164 -2.73 10.96 -7.35
C ILE A 164 -3.12 12.39 -7.74
N SER A 165 -4.13 12.96 -7.08
CA SER A 165 -4.52 14.35 -7.29
C SER A 165 -3.39 15.33 -6.99
N MET A 166 -2.64 15.12 -5.89
CA MET A 166 -1.49 15.95 -5.54
C MET A 166 -0.39 15.83 -6.60
N LEU A 167 -0.02 14.60 -6.99
CA LEU A 167 0.98 14.35 -8.01
C LEU A 167 0.68 15.08 -9.32
N LEU A 168 -0.55 14.93 -9.82
CA LEU A 168 -0.99 15.58 -11.05
C LEU A 168 -1.08 17.11 -10.90
N TYR A 169 -1.52 17.60 -9.74
CA TYR A 169 -1.59 19.04 -9.48
C TYR A 169 -0.20 19.69 -9.54
N PHE A 170 0.81 19.10 -8.88
CA PHE A 170 2.17 19.64 -8.91
C PHE A 170 2.81 19.52 -10.29
N HIS A 171 2.50 18.47 -11.05
CA HIS A 171 2.94 18.34 -12.44
C HIS A 171 2.36 19.44 -13.35
N THR A 172 1.09 19.81 -13.17
CA THR A 172 0.43 20.82 -14.03
C THR A 172 0.71 22.25 -13.58
N MET A 173 0.60 22.54 -12.28
CA MET A 173 0.58 23.91 -11.76
C MET A 173 1.89 24.31 -11.06
N GLY A 174 2.66 23.35 -10.54
CA GLY A 174 4.00 23.56 -9.93
C GLY A 174 4.10 24.51 -8.73
N ARG A 175 3.00 25.08 -8.21
CA ARG A 175 3.04 26.35 -7.45
C ARG A 175 2.25 26.38 -6.13
N PHE A 176 2.43 25.40 -5.25
CA PHE A 176 1.88 25.50 -3.88
C PHE A 176 2.92 25.95 -2.83
N PHE A 177 4.16 25.48 -2.93
CA PHE A 177 5.21 25.71 -1.92
C PHE A 177 6.52 26.31 -2.49
N THR A 178 6.47 26.97 -3.64
CA THR A 178 7.66 27.58 -4.29
C THR A 178 8.38 28.63 -3.44
N LEU A 179 7.78 29.07 -2.32
CA LEU A 179 8.41 29.95 -1.33
C LEU A 179 9.32 29.21 -0.35
N PHE A 180 9.10 27.91 -0.12
CA PHE A 180 9.81 27.13 0.91
C PHE A 180 10.71 26.03 0.34
N PHE A 181 10.35 25.45 -0.81
CA PHE A 181 11.20 24.44 -1.46
C PHE A 181 11.29 24.66 -2.97
N SER A 182 12.34 24.07 -3.57
CA SER A 182 12.53 23.98 -5.02
C SER A 182 11.29 23.35 -5.68
N SER A 183 10.96 23.81 -6.88
CA SER A 183 9.74 23.41 -7.60
C SER A 183 9.58 21.88 -7.70
N ASP A 184 10.69 21.16 -7.87
CA ASP A 184 10.70 19.70 -8.05
C ASP A 184 10.59 18.93 -6.73
N GLU A 185 11.03 19.50 -5.60
CA GLU A 185 10.96 18.87 -4.28
C GLU A 185 9.62 19.14 -3.56
N ASN A 186 8.89 20.18 -3.95
CA ASN A 186 7.62 20.57 -3.34
C ASN A 186 6.60 19.42 -3.30
N LEU A 187 6.53 18.64 -4.39
CA LEU A 187 5.68 17.46 -4.45
C LEU A 187 6.07 16.43 -3.39
N LEU A 188 7.36 16.11 -3.29
CA LEU A 188 7.86 15.09 -2.37
C LEU A 188 7.67 15.52 -0.91
N TRP A 189 7.93 16.78 -0.57
CA TRP A 189 7.67 17.33 0.76
C TRP A 189 6.19 17.29 1.13
N THR A 190 5.31 17.71 0.21
CA THR A 190 3.86 17.69 0.45
C THR A 190 3.35 16.27 0.64
N ALA A 191 3.76 15.34 -0.22
CA ALA A 191 3.41 13.93 -0.12
C ALA A 191 3.96 13.30 1.17
N PHE A 192 5.20 13.63 1.57
CA PHE A 192 5.80 13.17 2.81
C PHE A 192 4.98 13.61 4.03
N ILE A 193 4.68 14.91 4.14
CA ILE A 193 3.95 15.48 5.27
C ILE A 193 2.53 14.88 5.33
N PHE A 194 1.82 14.85 4.20
CA PHE A 194 0.47 14.32 4.13
C PHE A 194 0.39 12.85 4.55
N ASN A 195 1.21 11.97 3.96
CA ASN A 195 1.18 10.55 4.26
C ASN A 195 1.70 10.25 5.68
N SER A 196 2.67 11.02 6.19
CA SER A 196 3.16 10.86 7.58
C SER A 196 2.11 11.25 8.61
N LEU A 197 1.36 12.34 8.36
CA LEU A 197 0.25 12.73 9.22
C LEU A 197 -0.84 11.67 9.23
N ILE A 198 -1.24 11.17 8.05
CA ILE A 198 -2.23 10.10 7.96
C ILE A 198 -1.75 8.85 8.70
N TRP A 199 -0.49 8.44 8.48
CA TRP A 199 0.08 7.29 9.16
C TRP A 199 0.03 7.44 10.69
N PHE A 200 0.43 8.61 11.20
CA PHE A 200 0.38 8.92 12.63
C PHE A 200 -1.05 8.88 13.19
N PHE A 201 -2.00 9.57 12.54
CA PHE A 201 -3.40 9.57 12.96
C PHE A 201 -4.04 8.19 12.87
N TRP A 202 -3.65 7.38 11.89
CA TRP A 202 -4.15 6.01 11.75
C TRP A 202 -3.66 5.12 12.90
N GLU A 203 -2.38 5.17 13.24
CA GLU A 203 -1.80 4.38 14.34
C GLU A 203 -2.43 4.76 15.70
N LEU A 204 -2.77 6.04 15.90
CA LEU A 204 -3.54 6.50 17.07
C LEU A 204 -4.98 5.99 17.05
N SER A 205 -5.64 6.08 15.90
CA SER A 205 -7.03 5.68 15.73
C SER A 205 -7.23 4.18 15.93
N CYS A 206 -6.25 3.35 15.57
CA CYS A 206 -6.30 1.90 15.79
C CYS A 206 -6.45 1.49 17.25
N LYS A 207 -6.02 2.34 18.19
CA LYS A 207 -6.19 2.06 19.63
C LYS A 207 -7.63 2.23 20.10
N SER A 208 -8.41 3.04 19.40
CA SER A 208 -9.79 3.39 19.80
C SER A 208 -10.84 2.79 18.88
N ILE A 209 -10.49 2.45 17.63
CA ILE A 209 -11.43 2.09 16.56
C ILE A 209 -11.03 0.73 15.97
N ASN A 210 -11.78 -0.32 16.34
CA ASN A 210 -11.47 -1.71 15.96
C ASN A 210 -11.46 -1.95 14.45
N TRP A 211 -12.30 -1.27 13.66
CA TRP A 211 -12.37 -1.52 12.22
C TRP A 211 -11.16 -0.96 11.45
N LEU A 212 -10.38 -0.05 12.04
CA LEU A 212 -9.15 0.50 11.47
C LEU A 212 -7.92 -0.35 11.82
N ASN A 213 -8.04 -1.30 12.75
CA ASN A 213 -6.95 -2.14 13.25
C ASN A 213 -6.57 -3.27 12.26
N GLU A 214 -6.48 -2.92 10.98
CA GLU A 214 -6.03 -3.80 9.92
C GLU A 214 -4.58 -3.46 9.57
N ARG A 215 -3.66 -4.35 9.94
CA ARG A 215 -2.21 -4.11 9.82
C ARG A 215 -1.77 -3.91 8.37
N TRP A 216 -2.41 -4.56 7.41
CA TRP A 216 -2.08 -4.40 5.99
C TRP A 216 -2.27 -2.95 5.50
N ALA A 217 -3.29 -2.24 6.00
CA ALA A 217 -3.58 -0.87 5.61
C ALA A 217 -2.52 0.09 6.18
N ILE A 218 -2.16 -0.08 7.46
CA ILE A 218 -1.06 0.67 8.09
C ILE A 218 0.23 0.47 7.31
N ARG A 219 0.52 -0.78 6.91
CA ARG A 219 1.72 -1.12 6.14
C ARG A 219 1.80 -0.39 4.81
N LEU A 220 0.69 -0.32 4.11
CA LEU A 220 0.60 0.40 2.84
C LEU A 220 0.81 1.90 3.03
N ILE A 221 0.17 2.51 4.03
CA ILE A 221 0.27 3.96 4.31
C ILE A 221 1.70 4.32 4.77
N SER A 222 2.32 3.52 5.62
CA SER A 222 3.71 3.76 6.03
C SER A 222 4.69 3.65 4.86
N THR A 223 4.45 2.75 3.91
CA THR A 223 5.25 2.67 2.68
C THR A 223 5.05 3.92 1.82
N ALA A 224 3.80 4.39 1.69
CA ALA A 224 3.49 5.64 1.00
C ALA A 224 4.11 6.88 1.68
N ALA A 225 4.30 6.86 3.00
CA ALA A 225 5.02 7.91 3.73
C ALA A 225 6.55 7.80 3.60
N GLY A 226 7.10 6.58 3.57
CA GLY A 226 8.53 6.34 3.44
C GLY A 226 9.08 6.65 2.04
N MET A 227 8.31 6.38 0.98
CA MET A 227 8.75 6.60 -0.40
C MET A 227 9.18 8.05 -0.70
N PRO A 228 8.38 9.09 -0.39
CA PRO A 228 8.79 10.48 -0.64
C PRO A 228 10.04 10.90 0.13
N VAL A 229 10.20 10.47 1.39
CA VAL A 229 11.38 10.84 2.19
C VAL A 229 12.65 10.15 1.70
N THR A 230 12.55 8.90 1.22
CA THR A 230 13.68 8.23 0.55
C THR A 230 14.07 8.94 -0.73
N ALA A 231 13.09 9.35 -1.54
CA ALA A 231 13.33 10.07 -2.78
C ALA A 231 13.97 11.45 -2.52
N LEU A 232 13.48 12.20 -1.52
CA LEU A 232 14.07 13.48 -1.11
C LEU A 232 15.54 13.34 -0.75
N LEU A 233 15.89 12.33 0.05
CA LEU A 233 17.28 12.12 0.43
C LEU A 233 18.14 11.68 -0.76
N VAL A 234 17.63 10.83 -1.65
CA VAL A 234 18.34 10.45 -2.89
C VAL A 234 18.58 11.66 -3.79
N VAL A 235 17.58 12.53 -3.99
CA VAL A 235 17.72 13.77 -4.76
C VAL A 235 18.77 14.67 -4.12
N SER A 236 18.74 14.87 -2.80
CA SER A 236 19.75 15.66 -2.08
C SER A 236 21.15 15.04 -2.13
N ILE A 237 21.28 13.71 -2.28
CA ILE A 237 22.56 13.06 -2.49
C ILE A 237 23.05 13.33 -3.90
N ILE A 238 22.21 13.22 -4.92
CA ILE A 238 22.61 13.42 -6.32
C ILE A 238 22.98 14.87 -6.59
N ASP A 239 22.15 15.81 -6.13
CA ASP A 239 22.40 17.24 -6.33
C ASP A 239 23.61 17.69 -5.49
N SER A 240 24.65 18.18 -6.15
CA SER A 240 25.89 18.63 -5.50
C SER A 240 25.83 20.08 -5.04
N ILE A 241 24.85 20.85 -5.51
CA ILE A 241 24.80 22.31 -5.34
C ILE A 241 23.97 22.69 -4.10
N ASN A 242 22.88 21.98 -3.83
CA ASN A 242 21.98 22.27 -2.70
C ASN A 242 21.88 21.07 -1.76
N HIS A 243 22.64 21.09 -0.66
CA HIS A 243 22.50 20.08 0.38
C HIS A 243 21.24 20.39 1.20
N ASN A 244 20.19 19.60 1.01
CA ASN A 244 18.95 19.79 1.76
C ASN A 244 19.07 19.12 3.15
N GLU A 245 19.60 19.86 4.12
CA GLU A 245 19.79 19.39 5.50
C GLU A 245 18.47 18.88 6.12
N LEU A 246 17.34 19.48 5.75
CA LEU A 246 16.02 19.06 6.22
C LEU A 246 15.65 17.66 5.71
N ALA A 247 16.04 17.29 4.48
CA ALA A 247 15.82 15.96 3.94
C ALA A 247 16.59 14.89 4.75
N ILE A 248 17.82 15.19 5.16
CA ILE A 248 18.63 14.30 6.00
C ILE A 248 17.98 14.15 7.38
N ILE A 249 17.60 15.25 8.03
CA ILE A 249 17.00 15.25 9.37
C ILE A 249 15.66 14.49 9.35
N SER A 250 14.79 14.75 8.38
CA SER A 250 13.49 14.08 8.25
C SER A 250 13.64 12.58 8.00
N TYR A 251 14.57 12.18 7.14
CA TYR A 251 14.87 10.77 6.88
C TYR A 251 15.38 10.04 8.13
N LEU A 252 16.38 10.60 8.80
CA LEU A 252 16.95 10.00 10.03
C LEU A 252 15.90 9.90 11.13
N THR A 253 15.04 10.92 11.27
CA THR A 253 13.94 10.94 12.23
C THR A 253 12.94 9.83 11.93
N LEU A 254 12.52 9.68 10.66
CA LEU A 254 11.56 8.64 10.28
C LEU A 254 12.13 7.23 10.48
N ILE A 255 13.38 7.00 10.12
CA ILE A 255 14.07 5.72 10.36
C ILE A 255 14.14 5.42 11.85
N MET A 256 14.54 6.39 12.67
CA MET A 256 14.68 6.21 14.11
C MET A 256 13.32 5.91 14.77
N ILE A 257 12.28 6.67 14.42
CA ILE A 257 10.91 6.44 14.92
C ILE A 257 10.41 5.06 14.49
N SER A 258 10.54 4.72 13.21
CA SER A 258 10.08 3.44 12.66
C SER A 258 10.79 2.27 13.35
N TYR A 259 12.10 2.38 13.56
CA TYR A 259 12.88 1.39 14.27
C TYR A 259 12.41 1.23 15.73
N ILE A 260 12.26 2.33 16.49
CA ILE A 260 11.85 2.25 17.90
C ILE A 260 10.44 1.67 18.03
N VAL A 261 9.50 2.14 17.24
CA VAL A 261 8.09 1.72 17.31
C VAL A 261 7.96 0.26 16.88
N TYR A 262 8.52 -0.12 15.73
CA TYR A 262 8.30 -1.45 15.17
C TYR A 262 9.24 -2.52 15.70
N ARG A 263 10.42 -2.15 16.26
CA ARG A 263 11.28 -3.12 16.95
C ARG A 263 10.83 -3.36 18.40
N LYS A 264 10.43 -2.31 19.13
CA LYS A 264 10.16 -2.44 20.59
C LYS A 264 8.68 -2.56 20.95
N LYS A 265 7.76 -1.90 20.24
CA LYS A 265 6.34 -1.83 20.66
C LYS A 265 5.44 -2.81 19.91
N VAL A 266 5.51 -2.84 18.59
CA VAL A 266 4.53 -3.57 17.75
C VAL A 266 5.10 -4.87 17.16
N LYS A 267 6.42 -4.99 17.00
CA LYS A 267 7.09 -6.15 16.36
C LYS A 267 6.49 -6.47 14.99
N ASP A 268 6.72 -5.59 14.00
CA ASP A 268 6.28 -5.82 12.62
C ASP A 268 7.49 -5.98 11.68
N LEU A 269 7.70 -7.20 11.18
CA LEU A 269 8.82 -7.52 10.29
C LEU A 269 8.71 -6.81 8.93
N PHE A 270 7.50 -6.56 8.43
CA PHE A 270 7.30 -5.87 7.15
C PHE A 270 7.82 -4.43 7.21
N MET A 271 7.57 -3.74 8.33
CA MET A 271 8.07 -2.38 8.56
C MET A 271 9.60 -2.32 8.58
N LEU A 272 10.21 -3.26 9.31
CA LEU A 272 11.67 -3.33 9.42
C LEU A 272 12.31 -3.69 8.07
N ALA A 273 11.66 -4.55 7.29
CA ALA A 273 12.09 -4.85 5.92
C ALA A 273 12.01 -3.62 5.01
N GLY A 274 10.90 -2.89 5.04
CA GLY A 274 10.74 -1.63 4.29
C GLY A 274 11.79 -0.58 4.66
N MET A 275 12.07 -0.42 5.95
CA MET A 275 13.14 0.45 6.44
C MET A 275 14.52 0.00 5.96
N SER A 276 14.81 -1.30 6.00
CA SER A 276 16.09 -1.83 5.51
C SER A 276 16.27 -1.60 4.01
N LEU A 277 15.21 -1.77 3.22
CA LEU A 277 15.20 -1.50 1.79
C LEU A 277 15.45 -0.01 1.50
N SER A 278 14.76 0.88 2.20
CA SER A 278 15.00 2.33 2.18
C SER A 278 16.48 2.66 2.43
N LEU A 279 17.07 2.07 3.46
CA LEU A 279 18.48 2.28 3.82
C LEU A 279 19.44 1.75 2.75
N ILE A 280 19.16 0.58 2.17
CA ILE A 280 19.95 0.04 1.05
C ILE A 280 19.92 0.99 -0.14
N ILE A 281 18.75 1.53 -0.52
CA ILE A 281 18.63 2.47 -1.64
C ILE A 281 19.49 3.71 -1.39
N VAL A 282 19.34 4.35 -0.24
CA VAL A 282 20.07 5.57 0.10
C VAL A 282 21.58 5.35 0.12
N LEU A 283 22.04 4.26 0.76
CA LEU A 283 23.47 3.91 0.77
C LEU A 283 23.99 3.60 -0.64
N THR A 284 23.19 2.96 -1.48
CA THR A 284 23.57 2.67 -2.87
C THR A 284 23.83 3.96 -3.64
N PHE A 285 22.92 4.95 -3.56
CA PHE A 285 23.14 6.25 -4.21
C PHE A 285 24.32 7.02 -3.61
N PHE A 286 24.50 6.97 -2.29
CA PHE A 286 25.62 7.60 -1.62
C PHE A 286 26.98 7.03 -2.08
N PHE A 287 27.13 5.69 -2.08
CA PHE A 287 28.35 5.04 -2.55
C PHE A 287 28.55 5.22 -4.06
N ALA A 288 27.48 5.20 -4.86
CA ALA A 288 27.55 5.47 -6.28
C ALA A 288 28.16 6.85 -6.55
N LYS A 289 27.67 7.89 -5.87
CA LYS A 289 28.24 9.24 -6.00
C LYS A 289 29.74 9.26 -5.71
N ILE A 290 30.18 8.66 -4.60
CA ILE A 290 31.60 8.63 -4.21
C ILE A 290 32.46 7.87 -5.23
N LEU A 291 31.98 6.72 -5.71
CA LEU A 291 32.73 5.83 -6.61
C LEU A 291 32.83 6.40 -8.03
N PHE A 292 31.74 6.97 -8.55
CA PHE A 292 31.68 7.47 -9.93
C PHE A 292 32.17 8.91 -10.08
N ASP A 293 32.22 9.72 -9.02
CA ASP A 293 32.80 11.08 -9.09
C ASP A 293 34.33 11.08 -9.27
N LYS A 294 35.03 10.01 -8.83
CA LYS A 294 36.51 9.96 -8.80
C LYS A 294 37.15 8.68 -9.36
N GLY A 295 36.38 7.62 -9.60
CA GLY A 295 36.87 6.29 -9.96
C GLY A 295 36.74 5.95 -11.44
N SER A 296 37.32 4.80 -11.84
CA SER A 296 37.10 4.24 -13.18
C SER A 296 35.75 3.52 -13.24
N GLU A 297 34.97 3.76 -14.30
CA GLU A 297 33.59 3.27 -14.44
C GLU A 297 33.46 1.75 -14.22
N LEU A 298 34.36 0.96 -14.83
CA LEU A 298 34.37 -0.50 -14.72
C LEU A 298 34.59 -1.00 -13.27
N SER A 299 35.50 -0.38 -12.53
CA SER A 299 35.75 -0.77 -11.12
C SER A 299 34.60 -0.34 -10.21
N GLY A 300 34.00 0.82 -10.50
CA GLY A 300 32.81 1.33 -9.80
C GLY A 300 31.65 0.33 -9.85
N PHE A 301 31.30 -0.20 -11.03
CA PHE A 301 30.20 -1.16 -11.17
C PHE A 301 30.43 -2.48 -10.41
N LEU A 302 31.66 -3.01 -10.41
CA LEU A 302 32.00 -4.23 -9.68
C LEU A 302 31.87 -4.03 -8.16
N ILE A 303 32.43 -2.93 -7.64
CA ILE A 303 32.35 -2.60 -6.21
C ILE A 303 30.89 -2.37 -5.81
N MET A 304 30.12 -1.65 -6.61
CA MET A 304 28.69 -1.43 -6.37
C MET A 304 27.90 -2.73 -6.29
N THR A 305 28.18 -3.68 -7.19
CA THR A 305 27.51 -4.99 -7.19
C THR A 305 27.79 -5.74 -5.88
N ILE A 306 29.05 -5.79 -5.45
CA ILE A 306 29.45 -6.43 -4.19
C ILE A 306 28.79 -5.73 -2.99
N LEU A 307 28.77 -4.40 -2.98
CA LEU A 307 28.13 -3.62 -1.92
C LEU A 307 26.63 -3.89 -1.82
N ILE A 308 25.90 -3.89 -2.94
CA ILE A 308 24.45 -4.15 -2.96
C ILE A 308 24.16 -5.57 -2.43
N ILE A 309 24.92 -6.58 -2.91
CA ILE A 309 24.78 -7.97 -2.44
C ILE A 309 25.08 -8.07 -0.94
N GLY A 310 26.15 -7.42 -0.47
CA GLY A 310 26.55 -7.42 0.94
C GLY A 310 25.52 -6.75 1.86
N MET A 311 24.99 -5.59 1.44
CA MET A 311 23.96 -4.87 2.20
C MET A 311 22.64 -5.65 2.23
N ALA A 312 22.19 -6.19 1.09
CA ALA A 312 20.97 -6.99 1.01
C ALA A 312 21.08 -8.28 1.85
N SER A 313 22.22 -8.96 1.79
CA SER A 313 22.49 -10.17 2.60
C SER A 313 22.52 -9.84 4.09
N SER A 314 23.17 -8.74 4.48
CA SER A 314 23.22 -8.30 5.88
C SER A 314 21.84 -7.95 6.42
N ALA A 315 21.03 -7.24 5.63
CA ALA A 315 19.64 -6.93 5.98
C ALA A 315 18.80 -8.21 6.12
N ALA A 316 18.93 -9.17 5.20
CA ALA A 316 18.22 -10.44 5.27
C ALA A 316 18.59 -11.27 6.51
N ILE A 317 19.89 -11.36 6.83
CA ILE A 317 20.37 -12.06 8.03
C ILE A 317 19.85 -11.37 9.30
N TRP A 318 19.91 -10.04 9.35
CA TRP A 318 19.42 -9.26 10.47
C TRP A 318 17.91 -9.44 10.68
N LEU A 319 17.11 -9.35 9.62
CA LEU A 319 15.66 -9.59 9.67
C LEU A 319 15.34 -11.02 10.10
N ARG A 320 16.10 -12.02 9.61
CA ARG A 320 15.93 -13.43 10.02
C ARG A 320 16.23 -13.63 11.50
N ASN A 321 17.27 -12.97 12.03
CA ASN A 321 17.59 -13.04 13.45
C ASN A 321 16.50 -12.39 14.30
N ILE A 322 15.96 -11.24 13.87
CA ILE A 322 14.84 -10.60 14.56
C ILE A 322 13.60 -11.48 14.54
N TYR A 323 13.30 -12.11 13.40
CA TYR A 323 12.17 -13.04 13.32
C TYR A 323 12.34 -14.20 14.32
N ARG A 324 13.56 -14.75 14.44
CA ARG A 324 13.88 -15.80 15.44
C ARG A 324 13.79 -15.32 16.88
N GLU A 325 14.18 -14.08 17.19
CA GLU A 325 14.04 -13.49 18.54
C GLU A 325 12.57 -13.24 18.93
N GLN A 326 11.67 -13.19 17.95
CA GLN A 326 10.25 -12.91 18.16
C GLN A 326 9.37 -14.16 18.23
N GLN A 327 9.89 -15.33 17.84
CA GLN A 327 9.24 -16.64 18.03
C GLN A 327 9.39 -17.12 19.47
#